data_AF-A0A6B3UR75-F1
#
_entry.id   AF-A0A6B3UR75-F1
#
_cell.length_a   1.000
_cell.length_b   1.000
_cell.length_c   1.000
_cell.angle_alpha   90.00
_cell.angle_beta   90.00
_cell.angle_gamma   90.00
#
_symmetry.space_group_name_H-M   'P 1'
#
loop_
_entity.id
_entity.type
_entity.pdbx_description
1 polymer ?
#
loop_
_entity_poly.entity_id
_entity_poly.type
_entity_poly.pdbx_seq_one_letter_code
_entity_poly.pdbx_strand_id
1 'polypeptide(L)'
;MHAAKAAPSIARGWRPGLTAEAHAELVDAVYVAATDPEGWTDVFAKVRRYMGGHGTMYERCVADPRSHRLALASLDPEFIALYNSYYNATNLWATSPKAGDRSLYVTEEVVDGPALERTEFFADWLRPQGLRHGLSCRVGGAGGRYLHLGLVRETKYGGYDADEVRFLESLTPHLRRAIEISHRLGAAEAQADAALDVLGRRGVATVLVDSRGVVHAANAAADELMRDGGGLTVRAGR
;
A
#
# COMPACT_ATOMS: atom_id res chain seq x y z
N MET A 1 10.94 14.48 -38.78
CA MET A 1 11.05 15.50 -37.70
C MET A 1 9.75 15.45 -36.90
N HIS A 2 9.71 14.65 -35.82
CA HIS A 2 8.50 14.43 -35.02
C HIS A 2 8.33 15.59 -34.03
N ALA A 3 7.28 16.38 -34.20
CA ALA A 3 6.90 17.42 -33.27
C ALA A 3 6.29 16.78 -32.00
N ALA A 4 6.87 17.08 -30.85
CA ALA A 4 6.32 16.72 -29.55
C ALA A 4 4.96 17.42 -29.37
N LYS A 5 3.89 16.64 -29.19
CA LYS A 5 2.57 17.16 -28.81
C LYS A 5 2.65 17.71 -27.39
N ALA A 6 2.35 19.00 -27.24
CA ALA A 6 2.23 19.67 -25.96
C ALA A 6 1.18 18.99 -25.07
N ALA A 7 1.52 18.79 -23.79
CA ALA A 7 0.60 18.27 -22.78
C ALA A 7 -0.58 19.24 -22.59
N PRO A 8 -1.83 18.74 -22.47
CA PRO A 8 -2.99 19.60 -22.30
C PRO A 8 -3.00 20.26 -20.91
N SER A 9 -3.01 21.60 -20.94
CA SER A 9 -3.43 22.58 -19.93
C SER A 9 -3.90 22.05 -18.56
N ILE A 10 -3.11 22.34 -17.53
CA ILE A 10 -3.44 22.25 -16.10
C ILE A 10 -4.73 23.04 -15.82
N ALA A 11 -5.76 22.40 -15.26
CA ALA A 11 -6.98 23.09 -14.84
C ALA A 11 -6.69 23.99 -13.62
N ARG A 12 -7.22 25.22 -13.63
CA ARG A 12 -6.96 26.27 -12.63
C ARG A 12 -7.32 25.83 -11.19
N GLY A 13 -6.35 25.93 -10.27
CA GLY A 13 -6.61 26.17 -8.84
C GLY A 13 -5.89 25.25 -7.85
N TRP A 14 -5.65 23.99 -8.20
CA TRP A 14 -4.89 23.07 -7.34
C TRP A 14 -3.41 23.41 -7.37
N ARG A 15 -2.79 23.50 -6.18
CA ARG A 15 -1.35 23.55 -6.01
C ARG A 15 -0.97 22.50 -4.97
N PRO A 16 -0.15 21.51 -5.34
CA PRO A 16 0.27 20.50 -4.39
C PRO A 16 1.16 21.15 -3.32
N GLY A 17 0.99 20.70 -2.07
CA GLY A 17 1.71 21.24 -0.90
C GLY A 17 3.10 20.60 -0.76
N LEU A 18 3.89 20.60 -1.83
CA LEU A 18 5.18 19.91 -1.88
C LEU A 18 6.28 20.75 -1.21
N THR A 19 6.43 20.60 0.09
CA THR A 19 7.49 21.27 0.87
C THR A 19 8.43 20.26 1.52
N ALA A 20 9.55 20.75 2.06
CA ALA A 20 10.48 19.92 2.83
C ALA A 20 9.82 19.35 4.09
N GLU A 21 8.94 20.14 4.73
CA GLU A 21 8.15 19.73 5.89
C GLU A 21 7.16 18.62 5.50
N ALA A 22 6.44 18.79 4.38
CA ALA A 22 5.53 17.76 3.87
C ALA A 22 6.27 16.44 3.56
N HIS A 23 7.49 16.54 3.01
CA HIS A 23 8.34 15.37 2.78
C HIS A 23 8.72 14.70 4.11
N ALA A 24 9.21 15.46 5.09
CA ALA A 24 9.60 14.93 6.39
C ALA A 24 8.42 14.26 7.13
N GLU A 25 7.24 14.88 7.11
CA GLU A 25 6.02 14.30 7.70
C GLU A 25 5.62 12.98 7.03
N LEU A 26 5.72 12.90 5.70
CA LEU A 26 5.41 11.67 4.97
C LEU A 26 6.44 10.57 5.25
N VAL A 27 7.72 10.92 5.35
CA VAL A 27 8.77 9.96 5.72
C VAL A 27 8.53 9.40 7.12
N ASP A 28 8.18 10.24 8.09
CA ASP A 28 7.88 9.81 9.45
C ASP A 28 6.66 8.87 9.49
N ALA A 29 5.55 9.26 8.84
CA ALA A 29 4.36 8.42 8.73
C ALA A 29 4.63 7.07 8.06
N VAL A 30 5.49 7.04 7.03
CA VAL A 30 5.92 5.81 6.36
C VAL A 30 6.71 4.89 7.30
N TYR A 31 7.55 5.43 8.18
CA TYR A 31 8.27 4.63 9.17
C TYR A 31 7.39 4.15 10.32
N VAL A 32 6.40 4.92 10.74
CA VAL A 32 5.36 4.45 11.68
C VAL A 32 4.59 3.27 11.06
N ALA A 33 4.16 3.43 9.80
CA ALA A 33 3.47 2.38 9.05
C ALA A 33 4.32 1.12 8.79
N ALA A 34 5.65 1.23 8.95
CA ALA A 34 6.55 0.09 8.80
C ALA A 34 6.43 -0.90 9.97
N THR A 35 6.10 -0.41 11.16
CA THR A 35 5.98 -1.21 12.39
C THR A 35 4.54 -1.45 12.82
N ASP A 36 3.60 -0.66 12.30
CA ASP A 36 2.17 -0.79 12.56
C ASP A 36 1.38 -0.68 11.24
N PRO A 37 0.76 -1.78 10.76
CA PRO A 37 -0.02 -1.78 9.52
C PRO A 37 -1.14 -0.73 9.48
N GLU A 38 -1.73 -0.34 10.63
CA GLU A 38 -2.79 0.67 10.67
C GLU A 38 -2.29 2.06 10.26
N GLY A 39 -0.99 2.31 10.42
CA GLY A 39 -0.32 3.57 10.06
C GLY A 39 -0.40 3.95 8.58
N TRP A 40 -0.65 2.99 7.68
CA TRP A 40 -0.86 3.30 6.25
C TRP A 40 -2.06 4.22 5.99
N THR A 41 -3.04 4.25 6.90
CA THR A 41 -4.17 5.19 6.83
C THR A 41 -3.70 6.64 6.87
N ASP A 42 -2.76 6.96 7.78
CA ASP A 42 -2.19 8.31 7.88
C ASP A 42 -1.32 8.65 6.68
N VAL A 43 -0.53 7.68 6.17
CA VAL A 43 0.23 7.85 4.93
C VAL A 43 -0.69 8.26 3.77
N PHE A 44 -1.81 7.55 3.58
CA PHE A 44 -2.77 7.88 2.52
C PHE A 44 -3.47 9.21 2.74
N ALA A 45 -3.79 9.57 3.99
CA ALA A 45 -4.35 10.88 4.32
C ALA A 45 -3.39 12.03 3.97
N LYS A 46 -2.09 11.88 4.30
CA LYS A 46 -1.05 12.86 3.96
C LYS A 46 -0.80 12.94 2.45
N VAL A 47 -0.75 11.81 1.76
CA VAL A 47 -0.69 11.76 0.29
C VAL A 47 -1.87 12.50 -0.33
N ARG A 48 -3.09 12.28 0.18
CA ARG A 48 -4.28 13.01 -0.29
C ARG A 48 -4.14 14.51 -0.07
N ARG A 49 -3.64 14.92 1.10
CA ARG A 49 -3.42 16.33 1.44
C ARG A 49 -2.38 17.00 0.54
N TYR A 50 -1.25 16.36 0.29
CA TYR A 50 -0.12 17.00 -0.39
C TYR A 50 -0.13 16.83 -1.91
N MET A 51 -0.67 15.72 -2.42
CA MET A 51 -0.66 15.35 -3.84
C MET A 51 -2.06 15.23 -4.47
N GLY A 52 -3.13 15.38 -3.68
CA GLY A 52 -4.51 15.42 -4.18
C GLY A 52 -5.07 14.06 -4.61
N GLY A 53 -4.36 12.96 -4.35
CA GLY A 53 -4.75 11.61 -4.80
C GLY A 53 -5.08 10.64 -3.66
N HIS A 54 -5.85 9.63 -4.00
CA HIS A 54 -6.12 8.47 -3.16
C HIS A 54 -4.95 7.49 -3.27
N GLY A 55 -4.44 7.03 -2.13
CA GLY A 55 -3.38 6.03 -2.07
C GLY A 55 -3.93 4.62 -2.25
N THR A 56 -3.24 3.80 -3.02
CA THR A 56 -3.50 2.38 -3.17
C THR A 56 -2.20 1.61 -3.05
N MET A 57 -2.23 0.48 -2.37
CA MET A 57 -1.14 -0.49 -2.34
C MET A 57 -1.63 -1.74 -3.05
N TYR A 58 -0.91 -2.18 -4.08
CA TYR A 58 -1.30 -3.35 -4.85
C TYR A 58 -0.10 -4.21 -5.23
N GLU A 59 -0.31 -5.52 -5.23
CA GLU A 59 0.66 -6.47 -5.74
C GLU A 59 0.45 -6.65 -7.25
N ARG A 60 1.55 -6.80 -7.99
CA ARG A 60 1.60 -7.12 -9.41
C ARG A 60 2.48 -8.34 -9.62
N CYS A 61 1.95 -9.37 -10.29
CA CYS A 61 2.77 -10.46 -10.81
C CYS A 61 3.33 -10.09 -12.19
N VAL A 62 4.62 -10.35 -12.42
CA VAL A 62 5.27 -10.16 -13.73
C VAL A 62 4.82 -11.24 -14.71
N ALA A 63 4.73 -12.49 -14.24
CA ALA A 63 4.34 -13.63 -15.08
C ALA A 63 2.87 -13.58 -15.50
N ASP A 64 2.02 -12.93 -14.69
CA ASP A 64 0.63 -12.69 -15.01
C ASP A 64 0.26 -11.23 -14.67
N PRO A 65 0.32 -10.32 -15.67
CA PRO A 65 -0.08 -8.93 -15.51
C PRO A 65 -1.59 -8.72 -15.27
N ARG A 66 -2.40 -9.78 -15.17
CA ARG A 66 -3.79 -9.71 -14.71
C ARG A 66 -3.92 -10.05 -13.22
N SER A 67 -2.89 -10.64 -12.64
CA SER A 67 -2.79 -10.90 -11.20
C SER A 67 -2.39 -9.62 -10.48
N HIS A 68 -3.39 -8.75 -10.32
CA HIS A 68 -3.33 -7.53 -9.53
C HIS A 68 -4.34 -7.58 -8.41
N ARG A 69 -3.95 -7.16 -7.21
CA ARG A 69 -4.89 -7.07 -6.09
C ARG A 69 -4.59 -5.84 -5.28
N LEU A 70 -5.60 -5.02 -5.03
CA LEU A 70 -5.52 -3.97 -4.03
C LEU A 70 -5.45 -4.63 -2.65
N ALA A 71 -4.30 -4.47 -2.00
CA ALA A 71 -4.05 -4.91 -0.64
C ALA A 71 -4.56 -3.87 0.35
N LEU A 72 -4.33 -2.59 0.08
CA LEU A 72 -4.79 -1.44 0.85
C LEU A 72 -5.22 -0.33 -0.11
N ALA A 73 -6.25 0.42 0.21
CA ALA A 73 -6.64 1.58 -0.58
C ALA A 73 -7.46 2.58 0.24
N SER A 74 -7.24 3.88 0.03
CA SER A 74 -8.09 4.94 0.56
C SER A 74 -9.26 5.24 -0.38
N LEU A 75 -9.98 4.19 -0.78
CA LEU A 75 -11.15 4.25 -1.66
C LEU A 75 -12.36 3.67 -0.92
N ASP A 76 -13.54 3.86 -1.49
CA ASP A 76 -14.76 3.24 -0.97
C ASP A 76 -14.63 1.70 -1.00
N PRO A 77 -14.97 0.99 0.09
CA PRO A 77 -14.89 -0.47 0.18
C PRO A 77 -15.60 -1.21 -0.96
N GLU A 78 -16.73 -0.71 -1.45
CA GLU A 78 -17.47 -1.34 -2.56
C GLU A 78 -16.65 -1.31 -3.85
N PHE A 79 -15.98 -0.19 -4.14
CA PHE A 79 -15.11 -0.05 -5.30
C PHE A 79 -13.81 -0.88 -5.16
N ILE A 80 -13.31 -1.06 -3.94
CA ILE A 80 -12.17 -1.97 -3.68
C ILE A 80 -12.57 -3.42 -3.96
N ALA A 81 -13.74 -3.85 -3.46
CA ALA A 81 -14.26 -5.20 -3.69
C ALA A 81 -14.51 -5.44 -5.19
N LEU A 82 -15.14 -4.48 -5.86
CA LEU A 82 -15.41 -4.54 -7.30
C LEU A 82 -14.13 -4.57 -8.15
N TYR A 83 -13.09 -3.84 -7.75
CA TYR A 83 -11.79 -3.92 -8.41
C TYR A 83 -11.18 -5.31 -8.29
N ASN A 84 -11.13 -5.85 -7.06
CA ASN A 84 -10.48 -7.12 -6.77
C ASN A 84 -11.23 -8.33 -7.36
N SER A 85 -12.55 -8.21 -7.59
CA SER A 85 -13.35 -9.29 -8.19
C SER A 85 -13.33 -9.31 -9.71
N TYR A 86 -13.12 -8.16 -10.37
CA TYR A 86 -13.27 -8.05 -11.82
C TYR A 86 -12.24 -7.14 -12.50
N TYR A 87 -12.18 -5.86 -12.11
CA TYR A 87 -11.42 -4.86 -12.87
C TYR A 87 -9.90 -4.96 -12.75
N ASN A 88 -9.36 -5.71 -11.80
CA ASN A 88 -7.93 -5.94 -11.70
C ASN A 88 -7.34 -6.56 -12.98
N ALA A 89 -8.06 -7.49 -13.60
CA ALA A 89 -7.64 -8.19 -14.80
C ALA A 89 -7.77 -7.34 -16.07
N THR A 90 -8.60 -6.29 -16.03
CA THR A 90 -8.90 -5.40 -17.16
C THR A 90 -8.37 -3.98 -16.98
N ASN A 91 -7.64 -3.72 -15.89
CA ASN A 91 -6.96 -2.47 -15.64
C ASN A 91 -5.87 -2.22 -16.71
N LEU A 92 -6.18 -1.33 -17.65
CA LEU A 92 -5.31 -1.02 -18.77
C LEU A 92 -3.99 -0.37 -18.34
N TRP A 93 -3.96 0.36 -17.21
CA TRP A 93 -2.72 0.95 -16.68
C TRP A 93 -1.73 -0.11 -16.18
N ALA A 94 -2.25 -1.19 -15.59
CA ALA A 94 -1.45 -2.24 -14.98
C ALA A 94 -0.99 -3.30 -15.99
N THR A 95 -1.81 -3.53 -17.03
CA THR A 95 -1.57 -4.49 -18.12
C THR A 95 -0.81 -3.87 -19.30
N SER A 96 -0.63 -2.54 -19.35
CA SER A 96 0.07 -1.89 -20.46
C SER A 96 1.53 -2.35 -20.58
N PRO A 97 1.98 -2.83 -21.76
CA PRO A 97 3.38 -3.16 -22.01
C PRO A 97 4.31 -1.95 -21.87
N LYS A 98 3.80 -0.73 -22.08
CA LYS A 98 4.59 0.52 -21.96
C LYS A 98 5.02 0.81 -20.52
N ALA A 99 4.33 0.25 -19.52
CA ALA A 99 4.78 0.34 -18.14
C ALA A 99 6.12 -0.42 -17.94
N GLY A 100 6.29 -1.55 -18.65
CA GLY A 100 7.49 -2.36 -18.59
C GLY A 100 7.97 -2.62 -17.16
N ASP A 101 9.28 -2.43 -16.97
CA ASP A 101 9.98 -2.53 -15.68
C ASP A 101 10.18 -1.18 -14.98
N ARG A 102 9.49 -0.12 -15.42
CA ARG A 102 9.64 1.21 -14.84
C ARG A 102 9.25 1.20 -13.36
N SER A 103 10.10 1.81 -12.52
CA SER A 103 9.81 1.94 -11.10
C SER A 103 8.84 3.06 -10.78
N LEU A 104 8.65 4.02 -11.68
CA LEU A 104 7.78 5.18 -11.49
C LEU A 104 7.25 5.64 -12.84
N TYR A 105 5.93 5.84 -12.94
CA TYR A 105 5.29 6.34 -14.16
C TYR A 105 3.93 6.98 -13.90
N VAL A 106 3.58 8.01 -14.68
CA VAL A 106 2.21 8.52 -14.76
C VAL A 106 1.43 7.72 -15.79
N THR A 107 0.12 7.57 -15.58
CA THR A 107 -0.73 6.69 -16.39
C THR A 107 -0.81 7.09 -17.87
N GLU A 108 -0.67 8.37 -18.16
CA GLU A 108 -0.75 8.95 -19.50
C GLU A 108 0.48 8.63 -20.36
N GLU A 109 1.60 8.26 -19.74
CA GLU A 109 2.78 7.77 -20.47
C GLU A 109 2.58 6.34 -20.99
N VAL A 110 1.69 5.57 -20.35
CA VAL A 110 1.50 4.15 -20.63
C VAL A 110 0.18 3.84 -21.32
N VAL A 111 -0.82 4.70 -21.21
CA VAL A 111 -2.14 4.54 -21.82
C VAL A 111 -2.63 5.89 -22.34
N ASP A 112 -2.98 5.95 -23.63
CA ASP A 112 -3.54 7.15 -24.23
C ASP A 112 -4.96 7.40 -23.71
N GLY A 113 -5.30 8.67 -23.41
CA GLY A 113 -6.61 9.05 -22.85
C GLY A 113 -7.82 8.48 -23.61
N PRO A 114 -7.90 8.63 -24.94
CA PRO A 114 -9.00 8.04 -25.73
C PRO A 114 -9.02 6.51 -25.74
N ALA A 115 -7.90 5.84 -25.47
CA ALA A 115 -7.88 4.39 -25.31
C ALA A 115 -8.45 4.00 -23.94
N LEU A 116 -8.06 4.70 -22.88
CA LEU A 116 -8.62 4.52 -21.54
C LEU A 116 -10.13 4.74 -21.52
N GLU A 117 -10.60 5.84 -22.10
CA GLU A 117 -12.01 6.26 -22.07
C GLU A 117 -12.96 5.27 -22.78
N ARG A 118 -12.44 4.38 -23.62
CA ARG A 118 -13.20 3.31 -24.29
C ARG A 118 -13.29 2.00 -23.50
N THR A 119 -12.66 1.92 -22.33
CA THR A 119 -12.64 0.70 -21.50
C THR A 119 -13.79 0.67 -20.50
N GLU A 120 -14.24 -0.54 -20.16
CA GLU A 120 -15.12 -0.78 -18.99
C GLU A 120 -14.48 -0.30 -17.69
N PHE A 121 -13.16 -0.49 -17.54
CA PHE A 121 -12.41 -0.02 -16.38
C PHE A 121 -12.58 1.49 -16.17
N PHE A 122 -12.55 2.27 -17.25
CA PHE A 122 -12.84 3.69 -17.14
C PHE A 122 -14.32 3.97 -16.89
N ALA A 123 -15.20 3.38 -17.70
CA ALA A 123 -16.62 3.68 -17.70
C ALA A 123 -17.31 3.36 -16.37
N ASP A 124 -16.93 2.25 -15.75
CA ASP A 124 -17.67 1.61 -14.67
C ASP A 124 -16.87 1.56 -13.35
N TRP A 125 -15.55 1.70 -13.39
CA TRP A 125 -14.72 1.77 -12.17
C TRP A 125 -14.17 3.18 -11.91
N LEU A 126 -13.44 3.80 -12.85
CA LEU A 126 -12.83 5.13 -12.62
C LEU A 126 -13.86 6.27 -12.59
N ARG A 127 -14.71 6.36 -13.62
CA ARG A 127 -15.60 7.49 -13.85
C ARG A 127 -16.66 7.70 -12.77
N PRO A 128 -17.32 6.67 -12.19
CA PRO A 128 -18.28 6.87 -11.11
C PRO A 128 -17.67 7.50 -9.86
N GLN A 129 -16.37 7.30 -9.65
CA GLN A 129 -15.60 7.88 -8.54
C GLN A 129 -14.97 9.24 -8.92
N GLY A 130 -15.16 9.70 -10.15
CA GLY A 130 -14.52 10.92 -10.70
C GLY A 130 -13.03 10.79 -11.00
N LEU A 131 -12.44 9.60 -10.81
CA LEU A 131 -11.02 9.30 -10.98
C LEU A 131 -10.63 9.32 -12.45
N ARG A 132 -9.42 9.77 -12.75
CA ARG A 132 -8.91 9.84 -14.13
C ARG A 132 -7.40 9.71 -14.25
N HIS A 133 -6.66 10.22 -13.28
CA HIS A 133 -5.22 10.34 -13.35
C HIS A 133 -4.57 9.39 -12.36
N GLY A 134 -3.49 8.72 -12.76
CA GLY A 134 -2.74 7.81 -11.92
C GLY A 134 -1.24 8.07 -11.94
N LEU A 135 -0.58 7.75 -10.84
CA LEU A 135 0.87 7.69 -10.69
C LEU A 135 1.20 6.38 -9.97
N SER A 136 2.04 5.55 -10.56
CA SER A 136 2.45 4.26 -9.99
C SER A 136 3.92 4.29 -9.62
N CYS A 137 4.24 3.84 -8.41
CA CYS A 137 5.59 3.64 -7.91
C CYS A 137 5.79 2.20 -7.44
N ARG A 138 6.83 1.52 -7.91
CA ARG A 138 7.24 0.20 -7.42
C ARG A 138 8.06 0.34 -6.13
N VAL A 139 7.47 -0.11 -5.03
CA VAL A 139 8.00 0.06 -3.67
C VAL A 139 8.53 -1.23 -3.06
N GLY A 140 8.42 -2.38 -3.73
CA GLY A 140 9.03 -3.61 -3.19
C GLY A 140 8.78 -4.84 -4.03
N GLY A 141 9.21 -5.98 -3.51
CA GLY A 141 8.93 -7.31 -4.05
C GLY A 141 10.14 -8.03 -4.64
N ALA A 142 10.03 -9.35 -4.67
CA ALA A 142 11.04 -10.31 -5.13
C ALA A 142 10.33 -11.48 -5.85
N GLY A 143 11.09 -12.30 -6.57
CA GLY A 143 10.54 -13.53 -7.18
C GLY A 143 9.44 -13.29 -8.21
N GLY A 144 9.48 -12.17 -8.94
CA GLY A 144 8.50 -11.84 -9.98
C GLY A 144 7.16 -11.31 -9.47
N ARG A 145 7.04 -11.01 -8.17
CA ARG A 145 5.93 -10.23 -7.60
C ARG A 145 6.45 -8.91 -7.07
N TYR A 146 5.76 -7.83 -7.41
CA TYR A 146 6.13 -6.48 -7.02
C TYR A 146 4.99 -5.78 -6.31
N LEU A 147 5.34 -5.10 -5.22
CA LEU A 147 4.43 -4.22 -4.51
C LEU A 147 4.54 -2.82 -5.11
N HIS A 148 3.39 -2.24 -5.44
CA HIS A 148 3.27 -0.91 -6.00
C HIS A 148 2.41 -0.03 -5.09
N LEU A 149 2.86 1.21 -4.90
CA LEU A 149 2.05 2.32 -4.44
C LEU A 149 1.46 3.02 -5.66
N GLY A 150 0.14 3.03 -5.79
CA GLY A 150 -0.59 3.81 -6.76
C GLY A 150 -1.21 5.06 -6.11
N LEU A 151 -1.15 6.18 -6.80
CA LEU A 151 -1.91 7.38 -6.46
C LEU A 151 -2.93 7.62 -7.57
N VAL A 152 -4.22 7.64 -7.24
CA VAL A 152 -5.29 7.90 -8.22
C VAL A 152 -6.08 9.13 -7.83
N ARG A 153 -6.33 10.06 -8.77
CA ARG A 153 -7.01 11.32 -8.46
C ARG A 153 -8.04 11.72 -9.48
N GLU A 154 -8.96 12.57 -9.02
CA GLU A 154 -10.08 13.06 -9.79
C GLU A 154 -9.64 14.05 -10.89
N THR A 155 -10.45 14.15 -11.94
CA THR A 155 -10.20 15.04 -13.10
C THR A 155 -9.95 16.50 -12.68
N LYS A 156 -10.58 16.98 -11.62
CA LYS A 156 -10.46 18.38 -11.13
C LYS A 156 -9.03 18.76 -10.69
N TYR A 157 -8.18 17.78 -10.37
CA TYR A 157 -6.79 18.02 -9.96
C TYR A 157 -5.80 18.01 -11.14
N GLY A 158 -6.22 17.56 -12.33
CA GLY A 158 -5.34 17.36 -13.48
C GLY A 158 -4.41 16.16 -13.34
N GLY A 159 -3.58 15.91 -14.37
CA GLY A 159 -2.55 14.85 -14.34
C GLY A 159 -1.38 15.23 -13.44
N TYR A 160 -0.63 14.24 -12.94
CA TYR A 160 0.53 14.49 -12.09
C TYR A 160 1.65 15.18 -12.88
N ASP A 161 2.18 16.28 -12.35
CA ASP A 161 3.26 17.03 -12.98
C ASP A 161 4.66 16.52 -12.58
N ALA A 162 5.70 17.13 -13.14
CA ALA A 162 7.08 16.72 -12.91
C ALA A 162 7.57 16.97 -11.47
N ASP A 163 7.03 17.97 -10.76
CA ASP A 163 7.36 18.23 -9.36
C ASP A 163 6.75 17.16 -8.45
N GLU A 164 5.48 16.79 -8.71
CA GLU A 164 4.78 15.72 -7.99
C GLU A 164 5.46 14.36 -8.20
N VAL A 165 5.90 14.07 -9.44
CA VAL A 165 6.66 12.85 -9.74
C VAL A 165 8.00 12.83 -8.99
N ARG A 166 8.76 13.93 -9.01
CA ARG A 166 10.03 14.03 -8.26
C ARG A 166 9.84 13.87 -6.75
N PHE A 167 8.75 14.40 -6.21
CA PHE A 167 8.42 14.27 -4.80
C PHE A 167 8.13 12.80 -4.42
N LEU A 168 7.38 12.06 -5.24
CA LEU A 168 7.18 10.63 -4.99
C LEU A 168 8.46 9.82 -5.20
N GLU A 169 9.29 10.21 -6.16
CA GLU A 169 10.60 9.61 -6.40
C GLU A 169 11.51 9.74 -5.16
N SER A 170 11.53 10.90 -4.50
CA SER A 170 12.32 11.08 -3.28
C SER A 170 11.79 10.27 -2.08
N LEU A 171 10.48 9.99 -2.03
CA LEU A 171 9.87 9.12 -1.01
C LEU A 171 10.08 7.62 -1.28
N THR A 172 10.31 7.24 -2.52
CA THR A 172 10.47 5.84 -2.95
C THR A 172 11.48 5.02 -2.13
N PRO A 173 12.70 5.50 -1.81
CA PRO A 173 13.64 4.74 -0.97
C PRO A 173 13.12 4.52 0.46
N HIS A 174 12.35 5.45 1.01
CA HIS A 174 11.76 5.32 2.35
C HIS A 174 10.62 4.30 2.36
N LEU A 175 9.75 4.36 1.35
CA LEU A 175 8.68 3.39 1.14
C LEU A 175 9.24 1.97 1.00
N ARG A 176 10.32 1.80 0.22
CA ARG A 176 11.02 0.50 0.06
C ARG A 176 11.51 -0.05 1.39
N ARG A 177 12.17 0.80 2.18
CA ARG A 177 12.69 0.39 3.49
C ARG A 177 11.56 0.05 4.46
N ALA A 178 10.48 0.82 4.48
CA ALA A 178 9.33 0.55 5.34
C ALA A 178 8.70 -0.82 5.04
N ILE A 179 8.46 -1.13 3.76
CA ILE A 179 7.95 -2.45 3.34
C ILE A 179 8.91 -3.57 3.75
N GLU A 180 10.23 -3.40 3.56
CA GLU A 180 11.20 -4.40 3.99
C GLU A 180 11.15 -4.63 5.51
N ILE A 181 11.04 -3.55 6.31
CA ILE A 181 10.90 -3.64 7.76
C ILE A 181 9.63 -4.40 8.12
N SER A 182 8.47 -4.04 7.55
CA SER A 182 7.20 -4.74 7.82
C SER A 182 7.27 -6.22 7.48
N HIS A 183 7.89 -6.57 6.35
CA HIS A 183 8.05 -7.98 5.96
C HIS A 183 8.93 -8.75 6.94
N ARG A 184 10.04 -8.15 7.40
CA ARG A 184 10.95 -8.81 8.35
C ARG A 184 10.32 -8.94 9.73
N LEU A 185 9.56 -7.94 10.17
CA LEU A 185 8.84 -7.99 11.43
C LEU A 185 7.75 -9.06 11.39
N GLY A 186 6.89 -9.05 10.38
CA GLY A 186 5.83 -10.05 10.24
C GLY A 186 6.37 -11.49 10.08
N ALA A 187 7.52 -11.67 9.42
CA ALA A 187 8.16 -12.98 9.35
C ALA A 187 8.68 -13.46 10.72
N ALA A 188 9.23 -12.55 11.53
CA ALA A 188 9.70 -12.86 12.88
C ALA A 188 8.54 -13.19 13.83
N GLU A 189 7.45 -12.42 13.77
CA GLU A 189 6.21 -12.66 14.52
C GLU A 189 5.60 -14.03 14.17
N ALA A 190 5.45 -14.33 12.87
CA ALA A 190 4.92 -15.61 12.41
C ALA A 190 5.79 -16.80 12.86
N GLN A 191 7.12 -16.64 12.90
CA GLN A 191 8.02 -17.68 13.40
C GLN A 191 7.88 -17.88 14.92
N ALA A 192 7.71 -16.80 15.68
CA ALA A 192 7.48 -16.87 17.12
C ALA A 192 6.14 -17.56 17.43
N ASP A 193 5.07 -17.20 16.72
CA ASP A 193 3.75 -17.81 16.85
C ASP A 193 3.78 -19.31 16.52
N ALA A 194 4.48 -19.69 15.45
CA ALA A 194 4.63 -21.10 15.08
C ALA A 194 5.39 -21.90 16.16
N ALA A 195 6.44 -21.32 16.77
CA ALA A 195 7.17 -21.97 17.84
C ALA A 195 6.31 -22.18 19.10
N LEU A 196 5.51 -21.16 19.47
CA LEU A 196 4.57 -21.21 20.59
C LEU A 196 3.46 -22.24 20.35
N ASP A 197 2.92 -22.33 19.13
CA ASP A 197 1.91 -23.30 18.74
C ASP A 197 2.43 -24.74 18.84
N VAL A 198 3.67 -25.01 18.40
CA VAL A 198 4.30 -26.33 18.53
C VAL A 198 4.40 -26.77 20.00
N LEU A 199 4.80 -25.86 20.91
CA LEU A 199 4.85 -26.15 22.35
C LEU A 199 3.44 -26.41 22.92
N GLY A 200 2.46 -25.62 22.49
CA GLY A 200 1.07 -25.77 22.91
C GLY A 200 0.49 -27.12 22.54
N ARG A 201 0.72 -27.58 21.29
CA ARG A 201 0.30 -28.92 20.81
C ARG A 201 0.96 -30.08 21.53
N ARG A 202 2.07 -29.85 22.26
CA ARG A 202 2.73 -30.83 23.12
C ARG A 202 2.28 -30.75 24.58
N GLY A 203 1.30 -29.90 24.90
CA GLY A 203 0.78 -29.71 26.25
C GLY A 203 1.69 -28.84 27.13
N VAL A 204 2.66 -28.12 26.54
CA VAL A 204 3.56 -27.24 27.30
C VAL A 204 3.00 -25.83 27.28
N ALA A 205 2.43 -25.40 28.40
CA ALA A 205 2.04 -24.02 28.63
C ALA A 205 3.27 -23.11 28.62
N THR A 206 3.31 -22.13 27.72
CA THR A 206 4.45 -21.22 27.55
C THR A 206 3.98 -19.77 27.58
N VAL A 207 4.63 -18.95 28.41
CA VAL A 207 4.41 -17.51 28.50
C VAL A 207 5.76 -16.81 28.32
N LEU A 208 5.83 -15.87 27.39
CA LEU A 208 6.98 -15.03 27.15
C LEU A 208 6.80 -13.70 27.89
N VAL A 209 7.75 -13.35 28.77
CA VAL A 209 7.72 -12.14 29.58
C VAL A 209 8.99 -11.30 29.44
N ASP A 210 8.89 -9.99 29.64
CA ASP A 210 10.08 -9.15 29.84
C ASP A 210 10.66 -9.28 31.26
N SER A 211 11.77 -8.58 31.51
CA SER A 211 12.42 -8.53 32.83
C SER A 211 11.55 -7.91 33.93
N ARG A 212 10.42 -7.28 33.58
CA ARG A 212 9.44 -6.71 34.52
C ARG A 212 8.21 -7.60 34.67
N GLY A 213 8.23 -8.81 34.08
CA GLY A 213 7.13 -9.77 34.11
C GLY A 213 5.96 -9.41 33.19
N VAL A 214 6.11 -8.45 32.28
CA VAL A 214 5.03 -8.12 31.33
C VAL A 214 4.94 -9.21 30.29
N VAL A 215 3.74 -9.77 30.11
CA VAL A 215 3.45 -10.80 29.10
C VAL A 215 3.46 -10.19 27.71
N HIS A 216 4.35 -10.69 26.85
CA HIS A 216 4.42 -10.33 25.42
C HIS A 216 3.71 -11.34 24.53
N ALA A 217 3.73 -12.61 24.91
CA ALA A 217 3.04 -13.67 24.18
C ALA A 217 2.73 -14.85 25.10
N ALA A 218 1.66 -15.58 24.81
CA ALA A 218 1.30 -16.83 25.46
C ALA A 218 0.73 -17.79 24.40
N ASN A 219 0.96 -19.09 24.58
CA ASN A 219 0.32 -20.09 23.73
C ASN A 219 -1.05 -20.51 24.28
N ALA A 220 -1.86 -21.18 23.46
CA ALA A 220 -3.21 -21.60 23.84
C ALA A 220 -3.26 -22.43 25.14
N ALA A 221 -2.27 -23.30 25.36
CA ALA A 221 -2.17 -24.09 26.59
C ALA A 221 -1.90 -23.22 27.84
N ALA A 222 -1.10 -22.16 27.71
CA ALA A 222 -0.93 -21.20 28.79
C ALA A 222 -2.19 -20.38 29.03
N ASP A 223 -2.89 -19.95 27.96
CA ASP A 223 -4.15 -19.24 28.09
C ASP A 223 -5.22 -20.05 28.82
N GLU A 224 -5.33 -21.35 28.52
CA GLU A 224 -6.20 -22.29 29.24
C GLU A 224 -5.82 -22.38 30.72
N LEU A 225 -4.53 -22.59 31.02
CA LEU A 225 -4.05 -22.70 32.41
C LEU A 225 -4.29 -21.42 33.22
N MET A 226 -4.13 -20.26 32.59
CA MET A 226 -4.39 -18.96 33.21
C MET A 226 -5.88 -18.71 33.46
N ARG A 227 -6.77 -19.16 32.56
CA ARG A 227 -8.24 -19.08 32.74
C ARG A 227 -8.73 -19.99 33.86
N ASP A 228 -8.18 -21.20 33.95
CA ASP A 228 -8.60 -22.21 34.92
C ASP A 228 -8.07 -21.93 36.34
N GLY A 229 -7.26 -20.89 36.51
CA GLY A 229 -6.68 -20.53 37.82
C GLY A 229 -5.66 -21.56 38.32
N GLY A 230 -5.06 -22.35 37.42
CA GLY A 230 -4.21 -23.50 37.71
C GLY A 230 -2.82 -23.18 38.27
N GLY A 231 -2.59 -21.97 38.80
CA GLY A 231 -1.33 -21.56 39.44
C GLY A 231 -0.60 -20.38 38.76
N LEU A 232 -1.09 -19.90 37.62
CA LEU A 232 -0.60 -18.69 36.94
C LEU A 232 -1.79 -17.75 36.67
N THR A 233 -1.66 -16.45 36.95
CA THR A 233 -2.71 -15.45 36.67
C THR A 233 -2.10 -14.18 36.12
N VAL A 234 -2.68 -13.62 35.06
CA VAL A 234 -2.27 -12.32 34.52
C VAL A 234 -3.16 -11.21 35.10
N ARG A 235 -2.54 -10.19 35.71
CA ARG A 235 -3.15 -8.99 36.28
C ARG A 235 -2.47 -7.75 35.72
N ALA A 236 -3.24 -6.93 35.00
CA ALA A 236 -2.72 -5.73 34.33
C ALA A 236 -1.51 -6.04 33.41
N GLY A 237 -1.55 -7.18 32.70
CA GLY A 237 -0.50 -7.61 31.78
C GLY A 237 0.71 -8.31 32.42
N ARG A 238 0.64 -8.70 33.70
CA ARG A 238 1.70 -9.40 34.44
C ARG A 238 1.19 -10.63 35.16
#